data_AF-A0A415FHP0-F1
#
_entry.id   AF-A0A415FHP0-F1
#
_cell.length_a   1.000
_cell.length_b   1.000
_cell.length_c   1.000
_cell.angle_alpha   90.00
_cell.angle_beta   90.00
_cell.angle_gamma   90.00
#
_symmetry.space_group_name_H-M   'P 1'
#
loop_
_entity.id
_entity.type
_entity.pdbx_description
1 polymer ?
#
loop_
_entity_poly.entity_id
_entity_poly.type
_entity_poly.pdbx_seq_one_letter_code
_entity_poly.pdbx_strand_id
1 'polypeptide(L)'
;MKHLKFLFPVLLCTLLLGLSSCKETNTDRLRAMRGDWESVKNRPAFSLFEENGHYSVTTYRKTYRGTIQTETYQISEQDGNLFIETGLSVLLTYDKENDRILLSPGGEYKRSNQSIKK
;
A
#
# COMPACT_ATOMS: atom_id res chain seq x y z
N MET A 1 42.17 -17.05 34.76
CA MET A 1 40.86 -16.39 34.54
C MET A 1 41.04 -15.01 33.87
N LYS A 2 41.41 -14.96 32.59
CA LYS A 2 41.58 -13.68 31.85
C LYS A 2 40.87 -13.65 30.48
N HIS A 3 40.44 -14.80 29.96
CA HIS A 3 39.73 -14.90 28.67
C HIS A 3 38.22 -14.65 28.76
N LEU A 4 37.61 -14.74 29.95
CA LEU A 4 36.17 -14.56 30.12
C LEU A 4 35.71 -13.09 30.01
N LYS A 5 36.65 -12.14 30.12
CA LYS A 5 36.36 -10.69 30.07
C LYS A 5 36.18 -10.13 28.65
N PHE A 6 36.66 -10.83 27.62
CA PHE A 6 36.52 -10.41 26.22
C PHE A 6 35.28 -10.98 25.53
N LEU A 7 34.66 -12.03 26.08
CA LEU A 7 33.45 -12.62 25.51
C LEU A 7 32.20 -11.73 25.73
N PHE A 8 32.14 -11.00 26.85
CA PHE A 8 31.02 -10.11 27.17
C PHE A 8 30.82 -8.91 26.23
N PRO A 9 31.86 -8.12 25.85
CA PRO A 9 31.65 -6.99 24.94
C PRO A 9 31.36 -7.42 23.50
N VAL A 10 31.88 -8.58 23.06
CA VAL A 10 31.58 -9.13 21.73
C VAL A 10 30.13 -9.61 21.64
N LEU A 11 29.62 -10.26 22.68
CA LEU A 11 28.21 -10.71 22.75
C LEU A 11 27.22 -9.53 22.77
N LEU A 12 27.61 -8.41 23.38
CA LEU A 12 26.81 -7.19 23.44
C LEU A 12 26.78 -6.45 22.09
N CYS A 13 27.92 -6.42 21.36
CA CYS A 13 27.98 -5.87 20.00
C CYS A 13 27.15 -6.69 19.00
N THR A 14 27.09 -8.01 19.13
CA THR A 14 26.23 -8.85 18.27
C THR A 14 24.74 -8.67 18.59
N LEU A 15 24.38 -8.33 19.83
CA LEU A 15 23.00 -8.01 20.20
C LEU A 15 22.57 -6.63 19.64
N LEU A 16 23.48 -5.66 19.61
CA LEU A 16 23.23 -4.30 19.10
C LEU A 16 23.12 -4.23 17.56
N LEU A 17 23.84 -5.11 16.84
CA LEU A 17 23.72 -5.24 15.38
C LEU A 17 22.40 -5.90 14.92
N GLY A 18 21.63 -6.47 15.85
CA GLY A 18 20.30 -7.05 15.59
C GLY A 18 19.18 -6.01 15.46
N LEU A 19 19.45 -4.73 15.75
CA LEU A 19 18.60 -3.60 15.35
C LEU A 19 18.76 -3.34 13.85
N SER A 20 18.52 -4.36 13.02
CA SER A 20 18.32 -4.17 11.60
C SER A 20 17.17 -3.18 11.47
N SER A 21 17.48 -1.96 11.02
CA SER A 21 16.50 -0.98 10.57
C SER A 21 15.46 -1.72 9.75
N CYS A 22 14.26 -1.91 10.32
CA CYS A 22 13.19 -2.66 9.68
C CYS A 22 12.81 -1.89 8.43
N LYS A 23 13.37 -2.26 7.27
CA LYS A 23 13.04 -1.63 6.00
C LYS A 23 11.58 -1.97 5.71
N GLU A 24 10.75 -0.95 5.62
CA GLU A 24 9.35 -1.10 5.25
C GLU A 24 9.24 -1.82 3.90
N THR A 25 8.50 -2.92 3.86
CA THR A 25 8.28 -3.70 2.64
C THR A 25 7.07 -3.17 1.88
N ASN A 26 6.97 -3.50 0.58
CA ASN A 26 5.77 -3.17 -0.19
C ASN A 26 4.51 -3.86 0.34
N THR A 27 4.64 -5.05 0.93
CA THR A 27 3.56 -5.70 1.66
C THR A 27 3.10 -4.88 2.87
N ASP A 28 4.02 -4.30 3.64
CA ASP A 28 3.66 -3.44 4.78
C ASP A 28 2.98 -2.15 4.32
N ARG A 29 3.43 -1.58 3.19
CA ARG A 29 2.79 -0.42 2.56
C ARG A 29 1.37 -0.75 2.09
N LEU A 30 1.19 -1.86 1.38
CA LEU A 30 -0.12 -2.35 0.93
C LEU A 30 -1.06 -2.60 2.10
N ARG A 31 -0.54 -3.18 3.18
CA ARG A 31 -1.29 -3.38 4.43
C ARG A 31 -1.82 -2.07 5.01
N ALA A 32 -1.01 -1.00 4.97
CA ALA A 32 -1.40 0.35 5.43
C ALA A 32 -2.37 1.06 4.47
N MET A 33 -2.27 0.77 3.17
CA MET A 33 -3.16 1.34 2.15
C MET A 33 -4.57 0.74 2.15
N ARG A 34 -4.83 -0.36 2.86
CA ARG A 34 -6.16 -1.00 2.87
C ARG A 34 -7.26 -0.03 3.30
N GLY A 35 -8.41 -0.13 2.66
CA GLY A 35 -9.60 0.70 2.94
C GLY A 35 -10.06 1.50 1.72
N ASP A 36 -10.93 2.46 1.99
CA ASP A 36 -11.63 3.24 0.98
C ASP A 36 -10.94 4.58 0.72
N TRP A 37 -10.88 4.98 -0.55
CA TRP A 37 -10.14 6.14 -1.04
C TRP A 37 -11.01 7.02 -1.93
N GLU A 38 -11.08 8.31 -1.61
CA GLU A 38 -11.80 9.32 -2.36
C GLU A 38 -10.84 10.18 -3.18
N SER A 39 -11.20 10.45 -4.44
CA SER A 39 -10.40 11.35 -5.29
C SER A 39 -10.50 12.80 -4.84
N VAL A 40 -9.37 13.51 -4.87
CA VAL A 40 -9.33 14.97 -4.65
C VAL A 40 -9.95 15.74 -5.81
N LYS A 41 -9.90 15.21 -7.05
CA LYS A 41 -10.33 15.89 -8.28
C LYS A 41 -11.53 15.24 -8.97
N ASN A 42 -12.49 14.72 -8.20
CA ASN A 42 -13.76 14.16 -8.69
C ASN A 42 -13.61 13.01 -9.70
N ARG A 43 -12.64 12.12 -9.46
CA ARG A 43 -12.51 10.82 -10.14
C ARG A 43 -13.21 9.71 -9.34
N PRO A 44 -13.48 8.54 -9.94
CA PRO A 44 -14.07 7.41 -9.22
C PRO A 44 -13.25 7.08 -7.97
N ALA A 45 -13.96 6.89 -6.85
CA ALA A 45 -13.42 6.38 -5.61
C ALA A 45 -13.14 4.88 -5.74
N PHE A 46 -12.24 4.36 -4.92
CA PHE A 46 -11.91 2.94 -4.94
C PHE A 46 -11.63 2.38 -3.54
N SER A 47 -11.79 1.07 -3.40
CA SER A 47 -11.47 0.30 -2.20
C SER A 47 -10.25 -0.57 -2.47
N LEU A 48 -9.22 -0.48 -1.62
CA LEU A 48 -8.07 -1.37 -1.66
C LEU A 48 -8.22 -2.43 -0.56
N PHE A 49 -8.12 -3.70 -0.93
CA PHE A 49 -8.26 -4.82 0.01
C PHE A 49 -7.30 -5.96 -0.33
N GLU A 50 -7.18 -6.87 0.63
CA GLU A 50 -6.40 -8.10 0.52
C GLU A 50 -7.37 -9.28 0.44
N GLU A 51 -7.17 -10.14 -0.54
CA GLU A 51 -7.94 -11.37 -0.73
C GLU A 51 -6.98 -12.50 -1.12
N ASN A 52 -6.98 -13.60 -0.35
CA ASN A 52 -6.11 -14.75 -0.56
C ASN A 52 -4.61 -14.41 -0.67
N GLY A 53 -4.14 -13.38 0.05
CA GLY A 53 -2.75 -12.92 0.03
C GLY A 53 -2.38 -12.05 -1.17
N HIS A 54 -3.33 -11.76 -2.05
CA HIS A 54 -3.19 -10.80 -3.15
C HIS A 54 -3.91 -9.50 -2.82
N TYR A 55 -3.34 -8.38 -3.26
CA TYR A 55 -3.97 -7.07 -3.07
C TYR A 55 -4.69 -6.65 -4.34
N SER A 56 -5.88 -6.09 -4.17
CA SER A 56 -6.74 -5.66 -5.27
C SER A 56 -7.39 -4.32 -4.96
N VAL A 57 -7.75 -3.63 -6.03
CA VAL A 57 -8.54 -2.40 -5.98
C VAL A 57 -9.87 -2.65 -6.68
N THR A 58 -10.97 -2.29 -6.02
CA THR A 58 -12.30 -2.22 -6.65
C THR A 58 -12.72 -0.77 -6.80
N THR A 59 -13.15 -0.39 -8.00
CA THR A 59 -13.75 0.91 -8.29
C THR A 59 -15.22 0.75 -8.65
N TYR A 60 -16.01 1.77 -8.31
CA TYR A 60 -17.43 1.83 -8.61
C TYR A 60 -17.69 3.01 -9.53
N ARG A 61 -18.17 2.73 -10.74
CA ARG A 61 -18.50 3.75 -11.74
C ARG A 61 -19.99 3.74 -12.02
N LYS A 62 -20.63 4.89 -11.82
CA LYS A 62 -22.01 5.08 -12.28
C LYS A 62 -22.02 5.45 -13.76
N THR A 63 -22.70 4.66 -14.57
CA THR A 63 -22.93 4.95 -15.99
C THR A 63 -23.94 6.10 -16.14
N TYR A 64 -24.02 6.67 -17.35
CA TYR A 64 -25.01 7.71 -17.66
C TYR A 64 -26.47 7.24 -17.49
N ARG A 65 -26.71 5.93 -17.60
CA ARG A 65 -28.03 5.30 -17.38
C ARG A 65 -28.34 5.05 -15.90
N GLY A 66 -27.41 5.38 -15.01
CA GLY A 66 -27.54 5.17 -13.58
C GLY A 66 -27.13 3.77 -13.08
N THR A 67 -26.79 2.85 -13.97
CA THR A 67 -26.25 1.53 -13.61
C THR A 67 -24.87 1.68 -12.96
N ILE A 68 -24.65 0.99 -11.84
CA ILE A 68 -23.34 0.89 -11.17
C ILE A 68 -22.56 -0.24 -11.85
N GLN A 69 -21.37 0.08 -12.32
CA GLN A 69 -20.38 -0.88 -12.79
C GLN A 69 -19.28 -1.01 -11.73
N THR A 70 -18.95 -2.26 -11.42
CA THR A 70 -17.90 -2.61 -10.47
C THR A 70 -16.77 -3.24 -11.25
N GLU A 71 -15.57 -2.68 -11.11
CA GLU A 71 -14.36 -3.18 -11.75
C GLU A 71 -13.33 -3.48 -10.66
N THR A 72 -12.70 -4.66 -10.73
CA THR A 72 -11.67 -5.09 -9.77
C THR A 72 -10.37 -5.36 -10.52
N TYR A 73 -9.29 -4.78 -10.02
CA TYR A 73 -7.96 -4.87 -10.61
C TYR A 73 -6.95 -5.37 -9.58
N GLN A 74 -6.03 -6.24 -10.00
CA GLN A 74 -4.95 -6.72 -9.16
C GLN A 74 -3.87 -5.65 -9.00
N ILE A 75 -3.14 -5.71 -7.89
CA ILE A 75 -1.92 -4.93 -7.68
C ILE A 75 -0.72 -5.85 -7.87
N SER A 76 0.21 -5.44 -8.72
CA SER A 76 1.49 -6.11 -8.97
C SER A 76 2.65 -5.28 -8.43
N GLU A 77 3.79 -5.94 -8.19
CA GLU A 77 5.05 -5.29 -7.86
C GLU A 77 6.04 -5.51 -9.00
N GLN A 78 6.64 -4.42 -9.49
CA GLN A 78 7.69 -4.43 -10.50
C GLN A 78 8.79 -3.44 -10.13
N ASP A 79 10.03 -3.91 -10.05
CA ASP A 79 11.22 -3.11 -9.72
C ASP A 79 11.06 -2.30 -8.41
N GLY A 80 10.35 -2.88 -7.43
CA GLY A 80 10.05 -2.25 -6.14
C GLY A 80 8.91 -1.23 -6.17
N ASN A 81 8.25 -1.03 -7.31
CA ASN A 81 7.10 -0.15 -7.47
C ASN A 81 5.80 -0.96 -7.56
N LEU A 82 4.70 -0.37 -7.10
CA LEU A 82 3.38 -0.99 -7.12
C LEU A 82 2.56 -0.48 -8.30
N PHE A 83 1.89 -1.38 -9.01
CA PHE A 83 1.06 -1.04 -10.16
C PHE A 83 -0.32 -1.65 -10.05
N ILE A 84 -1.34 -0.92 -10.49
CA ILE A 84 -2.70 -1.44 -10.64
C ILE A 84 -2.86 -1.93 -12.09
N GLU A 85 -3.18 -3.20 -12.25
CA GLU A 85 -3.24 -3.90 -13.54
C GLU A 85 -4.58 -3.65 -14.26
N THR A 86 -4.78 -2.43 -14.73
CA THR A 86 -6.02 -2.03 -15.43
C THR A 86 -6.03 -2.41 -16.92
N GLY A 87 -4.99 -3.08 -17.42
CA GLY A 87 -4.65 -3.16 -18.85
C GLY A 87 -3.75 -2.01 -19.33
N LEU A 88 -3.61 -0.98 -18.50
CA LEU A 88 -2.56 0.04 -18.53
C LEU A 88 -1.87 0.02 -17.15
N SER A 89 -0.55 0.11 -17.10
CA SER A 89 0.19 0.14 -15.83
C SER A 89 -0.03 1.47 -15.13
N VAL A 90 -0.86 1.48 -14.08
CA VAL A 90 -1.09 2.65 -13.23
C VAL A 90 -0.20 2.56 -12.01
N LEU A 91 0.78 3.46 -11.89
CA LEU A 91 1.66 3.51 -10.73
C LEU A 91 0.88 3.91 -9.47
N LEU A 92 1.04 3.14 -8.41
CA LEU A 92 0.45 3.33 -7.09
C LEU A 92 1.54 3.76 -6.10
N THR A 93 1.48 5.00 -5.64
CA THR A 93 2.41 5.53 -4.61
C THR A 93 1.65 5.91 -3.36
N TYR A 94 2.23 5.64 -2.19
CA TYR A 94 1.64 5.95 -0.89
C TYR A 94 2.53 6.92 -0.11
N ASP A 95 1.97 8.07 0.22
CA ASP A 95 2.51 8.99 1.21
C ASP A 95 1.89 8.66 2.57
N LYS A 96 2.68 7.97 3.38
CA LYS A 96 2.30 7.53 4.73
C LYS A 96 2.17 8.70 5.72
N GLU A 97 2.92 9.77 5.52
CA GLU A 97 2.93 10.91 6.45
C GLU A 97 1.61 11.68 6.36
N ASN A 98 1.09 11.84 5.14
CA ASN A 98 -0.16 12.57 4.88
C ASN A 98 -1.38 11.66 4.66
N ASP A 99 -1.18 10.34 4.71
CA ASP A 99 -2.16 9.31 4.37
C ASP A 99 -2.83 9.56 3.01
N ARG A 100 -1.99 9.67 1.97
CA ARG A 100 -2.39 9.96 0.58
C ARG A 100 -1.92 8.90 -0.38
N ILE A 101 -2.78 8.57 -1.33
CA ILE A 101 -2.41 7.78 -2.50
C ILE A 101 -2.30 8.69 -3.71
N LEU A 102 -1.22 8.54 -4.47
CA LEU A 102 -1.05 9.13 -5.80
C LEU A 102 -1.09 8.03 -6.85
N LEU A 103 -2.02 8.14 -7.78
CA LEU A 103 -2.09 7.28 -8.97
C LEU A 103 -1.49 8.03 -10.17
N SER A 104 -0.62 7.37 -10.94
CA SER A 104 -0.06 7.92 -12.17
C SER A 104 -0.28 6.97 -13.36
N PRO A 105 -1.18 7.31 -14.30
CA PRO A 105 -2.13 8.43 -14.26
C PRO A 105 -3.27 8.19 -13.25
N GLY A 106 -3.86 9.26 -12.72
CA GLY A 106 -5.04 9.14 -11.84
C GLY A 106 -5.14 10.22 -10.76
N GLY A 107 -4.04 10.88 -10.41
CA GLY A 107 -4.03 11.96 -9.44
C GLY A 107 -4.15 11.48 -7.99
N GLU A 108 -4.42 12.43 -7.10
CA GLU A 108 -4.35 12.22 -5.66
C GLU A 108 -5.68 11.75 -5.07
N TYR A 109 -5.57 10.90 -4.05
CA TYR A 109 -6.63 10.30 -3.27
C TYR A 109 -6.35 10.46 -1.77
N LYS A 110 -7.42 10.70 -1.03
CA LYS A 110 -7.43 10.77 0.44
C LYS A 110 -8.25 9.62 1.01
N ARG A 111 -7.95 9.22 2.25
CA ARG A 111 -8.75 8.21 2.93
C ARG A 111 -10.21 8.67 3.06
N SER A 112 -11.13 7.77 2.74
CA SER A 112 -12.55 7.98 2.92
C SER A 112 -12.94 7.75 4.39
N ASN A 113 -13.76 8.64 4.93
CA ASN A 113 -14.40 8.45 6.23
C ASN A 113 -15.71 7.65 6.14
N GLN A 114 -16.18 7.38 4.92
CA GLN A 114 -17.41 6.64 4.65
C GLN A 114 -17.09 5.39 3.84
N SER A 115 -17.77 4.29 4.15
CA SER A 115 -17.67 3.12 3.30
C SER A 115 -18.19 3.45 1.90
N ILE A 116 -17.42 3.11 0.87
CA ILE A 116 -17.86 3.34 -0.51
C ILE A 116 -19.16 2.56 -0.72
N LYS A 117 -20.22 3.29 -1.11
CA LYS A 117 -21.53 2.69 -1.36
C LYS A 117 -21.44 1.81 -2.60
N LYS A 118 -21.58 0.51 -2.36
CA LYS A 118 -21.54 -0.56 -3.36
C LYS A 118 -22.81 -0.57 -4.20
#